data_AF-A0A9E6AC31-F1
#
_entry.id   AF-A0A9E6AC31-F1
#
_cell.length_a   1.000
_cell.length_b   1.000
_cell.length_c   1.000
_cell.angle_alpha   90.00
_cell.angle_beta   90.00
_cell.angle_gamma   90.00
#
_symmetry.space_group_name_H-M   'P 1'
#
loop_
_entity.id
_entity.type
_entity.pdbx_description
1 polymer ?
#
loop_
_entity_poly.entity_id
_entity_poly.type
_entity_poly.pdbx_seq_one_letter_code
_entity_poly.pdbx_strand_id
1 'polypeptide(L)'
;AFESEGERCASLFTDPRMKVMVMGSHGIMVIGDSVADTFNRLYYFERAAETYIRALQTGQPINFLSDEVAEKTAQQIESYPEQSDRHLTELKLILDAEGDPYAT
;
A
#
# COMPACT_ATOMS: atom_id res chain seq x y z
N ALA A 1 5.22 -26.85 -5.75
CA ALA A 1 5.49 -25.62 -6.54
C ALA A 1 4.70 -24.45 -5.98
N PHE A 2 3.36 -24.45 -6.05
CA PHE A 2 2.54 -23.37 -5.47
C PHE A 2 2.58 -23.32 -3.94
N GLU A 3 2.47 -24.48 -3.27
CA GLU A 3 2.54 -24.56 -1.81
C GLU A 3 3.89 -24.08 -1.26
N SER A 4 4.99 -24.63 -1.80
CA SER A 4 6.36 -24.22 -1.43
C SER A 4 6.64 -22.73 -1.67
N GLU A 5 6.06 -22.14 -2.71
CA GLU A 5 6.21 -20.70 -2.98
C GLU A 5 5.38 -19.85 -2.02
N GLY A 6 4.16 -20.30 -1.68
CA GLY A 6 3.34 -19.67 -0.64
C GLY A 6 4.04 -19.68 0.73
N GLU A 7 4.61 -20.81 1.14
CA GLU A 7 5.39 -20.94 2.37
C GLU A 7 6.62 -20.01 2.37
N ARG A 8 7.34 -19.94 1.23
CA ARG A 8 8.48 -19.04 1.08
C ARG A 8 8.05 -17.58 1.23
N CYS A 9 6.99 -17.15 0.56
CA CYS A 9 6.49 -15.77 0.68
C CYS A 9 5.99 -15.47 2.11
N ALA A 10 5.24 -16.38 2.73
CA ALA A 10 4.79 -16.22 4.11
C ALA A 10 5.97 -16.08 5.09
N SER A 11 7.03 -16.87 4.91
CA SER A 11 8.23 -16.81 5.75
C SER A 11 9.09 -15.55 5.56
N LEU A 12 8.82 -14.72 4.55
CA LEU A 12 9.45 -13.40 4.40
C LEU A 12 8.75 -12.30 5.20
N PHE A 13 7.51 -12.52 5.65
CA PHE A 13 6.78 -11.59 6.53
C PHE A 13 7.13 -11.84 8.01
N THR A 14 8.40 -11.66 8.37
CA THR A 14 8.88 -11.90 9.74
C THR A 14 8.76 -10.69 10.67
N ASP A 15 8.84 -9.47 10.12
CA ASP A 15 8.61 -8.23 10.85
C ASP A 15 7.14 -7.83 10.69
N PRO A 16 6.36 -7.71 11.78
CA PRO A 16 4.95 -7.33 11.70
C PRO A 16 4.71 -5.94 11.09
N ARG A 17 5.74 -5.08 11.02
CA ARG A 17 5.68 -3.79 10.33
C ARG A 17 5.74 -3.92 8.81
N MET A 18 6.33 -5.00 8.31
CA MET A 18 6.41 -5.30 6.87
C MET A 18 5.08 -5.90 6.42
N LYS A 19 4.29 -5.10 5.69
CA LYS A 19 2.94 -5.47 5.23
C LYS A 19 2.81 -5.50 3.71
N VAL A 20 3.86 -5.10 2.97
CA VAL A 20 3.88 -5.06 1.51
C VAL A 20 5.11 -5.80 1.00
N MET A 21 4.92 -6.72 0.06
CA MET A 21 5.99 -7.44 -0.63
C MET A 21 6.00 -7.08 -2.11
N VAL A 22 7.16 -6.66 -2.62
CA VAL A 22 7.39 -6.52 -4.06
C VAL A 22 7.91 -7.84 -4.61
N MET A 23 7.13 -8.45 -5.50
CA MET A 23 7.44 -9.70 -6.17
C MET A 23 8.03 -9.39 -7.55
N GLY A 24 9.34 -9.63 -7.69
CA GLY A 24 10.08 -9.33 -8.92
C GLY A 24 9.42 -9.92 -10.17
N SER A 25 9.21 -9.07 -11.18
CA SER A 25 8.53 -9.42 -12.44
C SER A 25 7.09 -9.93 -12.30
N HIS A 26 6.43 -9.65 -11.17
CA HIS A 26 5.04 -10.07 -10.93
C HIS A 26 4.15 -8.90 -10.51
N GLY A 27 4.49 -8.22 -9.42
CA GLY A 27 3.66 -7.16 -8.85
C GLY A 27 3.87 -7.07 -7.35
N ILE A 28 2.82 -6.78 -6.60
CA ILE A 28 2.87 -6.67 -5.14
C ILE A 28 1.87 -7.59 -4.46
N MET A 29 2.20 -7.96 -3.23
CA MET A 29 1.28 -8.60 -2.29
C MET A 29 1.19 -7.72 -1.05
N VAL A 30 -0.03 -7.43 -0.61
CA VAL A 30 -0.31 -6.62 0.56
C VAL A 30 -1.10 -7.44 1.57
N ILE A 31 -0.68 -7.41 2.82
CA ILE A 31 -1.39 -7.99 3.95
C ILE A 31 -1.76 -6.89 4.94
N GLY A 32 -2.81 -7.10 5.73
CA GLY A 32 -3.27 -6.13 6.71
C GLY A 32 -4.18 -6.78 7.74
N ASP A 33 -4.43 -6.05 8.83
CA ASP A 33 -5.23 -6.56 9.94
C ASP A 33 -6.75 -6.48 9.67
N SER A 34 -7.13 -5.70 8.64
CA SER A 34 -8.48 -5.61 8.11
C SER A 34 -8.46 -5.40 6.59
N VAL A 35 -9.63 -5.53 5.94
CA VAL A 35 -9.80 -5.17 4.52
C VAL A 35 -9.44 -3.70 4.30
N ALA A 36 -9.84 -2.82 5.22
CA ALA A 36 -9.54 -1.39 5.14
C ALA A 36 -8.04 -1.10 5.22
N ASP A 37 -7.32 -1.69 6.17
CA ASP A 37 -5.87 -1.56 6.29
C ASP A 37 -5.16 -2.05 5.02
N THR A 38 -5.54 -3.24 4.54
CA THR A 38 -4.99 -3.83 3.31
C THR A 38 -5.19 -2.94 2.10
N PHE A 39 -6.43 -2.46 1.86
CA PHE A 39 -6.75 -1.57 0.73
C PHE A 39 -6.03 -0.22 0.83
N ASN A 40 -5.96 0.36 2.03
CA ASN A 40 -5.28 1.63 2.24
C ASN A 40 -3.79 1.52 1.87
N ARG A 41 -3.12 0.46 2.33
CA ARG A 41 -1.71 0.19 2.01
C ARG A 41 -1.50 -0.05 0.52
N LEU A 42 -2.37 -0.85 -0.11
CA LEU A 42 -2.35 -1.08 -1.55
C LEU A 42 -2.45 0.24 -2.33
N TYR A 43 -3.44 1.06 -2.02
CA TYR A 43 -3.67 2.32 -2.71
C TYR A 43 -2.46 3.26 -2.62
N TYR A 44 -1.94 3.50 -1.42
CA TYR A 44 -0.83 4.43 -1.24
C TYR A 44 0.49 3.89 -1.78
N PHE A 45 0.72 2.57 -1.75
CA PHE A 45 1.89 1.98 -2.40
C PHE A 45 1.86 2.21 -3.91
N GLU A 46 0.72 1.95 -4.56
CA GLU A 46 0.56 2.18 -6.00
C GLU A 46 0.72 3.66 -6.37
N ARG A 47 0.17 4.58 -5.57
CA ARG A 47 0.37 6.03 -5.76
C ARG A 47 1.84 6.45 -5.60
N ALA A 48 2.54 5.88 -4.63
CA ALA A 48 3.96 6.13 -4.42
C ALA A 48 4.81 5.59 -5.58
N ALA A 49 4.53 4.36 -6.04
CA ALA A 49 5.20 3.75 -7.18
C ALA A 49 4.97 4.56 -8.47
N GLU A 50 3.72 4.95 -8.75
CA GLU A 50 3.38 5.81 -9.88
C GLU A 50 4.16 7.13 -9.84
N THR A 51 4.19 7.79 -8.69
CA THR A 51 4.91 9.05 -8.50
C THR A 51 6.41 8.86 -8.74
N TYR A 52 7.00 7.81 -8.18
CA TYR A 52 8.42 7.50 -8.33
C TYR A 52 8.79 7.21 -9.78
N ILE A 53 8.02 6.37 -10.47
CA ILE A 53 8.25 6.05 -11.88
C ILE A 53 8.10 7.30 -12.77
N ARG A 54 7.08 8.13 -12.53
CA ARG A 54 6.92 9.41 -13.26
C ARG A 54 8.11 10.34 -13.05
N ALA A 55 8.63 10.42 -11.83
CA ALA A 55 9.82 11.23 -11.55
C ALA A 55 11.06 10.70 -12.29
N LEU A 56 11.29 9.37 -12.29
CA LEU A 56 12.38 8.76 -13.04
C LEU A 56 12.27 8.99 -14.56
N GLN A 57 11.05 8.97 -15.11
CA GLN A 57 10.80 9.22 -16.53
C GLN A 57 11.18 10.63 -17.00
N THR A 58 11.35 11.59 -16.07
CA THR A 58 11.82 12.95 -16.42
C THR A 58 13.31 13.02 -16.79
N GLY A 59 14.09 12.02 -16.40
CA GLY A 59 15.55 12.00 -16.56
C GLY A 59 16.31 13.02 -15.70
N GLN A 60 15.63 13.77 -14.82
CA GLN A 60 16.26 14.72 -13.91
C GLN A 60 16.79 13.99 -12.66
N PRO A 61 17.84 14.52 -11.99
CA PRO A 61 18.25 14.02 -10.69
C PRO A 61 17.09 14.04 -9.68
N ILE A 62 16.84 12.91 -9.02
CA ILE A 62 15.79 12.82 -8.00
C ILE A 62 16.24 13.57 -6.75
N ASN A 63 15.39 14.49 -6.28
CA ASN A 63 15.56 15.16 -5.01
C ASN A 63 14.88 14.34 -3.91
N PHE A 64 15.65 13.50 -3.22
CA PHE A 64 15.14 12.67 -2.13
C PHE A 64 14.90 13.51 -0.87
N LEU A 65 13.82 13.19 -0.14
CA LEU A 65 13.64 13.67 1.23
C LEU A 65 14.72 13.09 2.13
N SER A 66 15.09 13.82 3.19
CA SER A 66 15.97 13.26 4.21
C SER A 66 15.29 12.12 4.96
N ASP A 67 16.07 11.13 5.38
CA ASP A 67 15.59 9.97 6.13
C ASP A 67 14.84 10.38 7.40
N GLU A 68 15.31 11.44 8.08
CA GLU A 68 14.66 11.98 9.28
C GLU A 68 13.22 12.46 9.01
N VAL A 69 13.01 13.17 7.90
CA VAL A 69 11.67 13.68 7.54
C VAL A 69 10.79 12.53 7.05
N ALA A 70 11.34 11.59 6.28
CA ALA A 70 10.63 10.41 5.80
C ALA A 70 10.15 9.54 6.97
N GLU A 71 11.03 9.20 7.91
CA GLU A 71 10.71 8.39 9.09
C GLU A 71 9.69 9.09 10.00
N LYS A 72 9.87 10.39 10.26
CA LYS A 72 8.91 11.17 11.05
C LYS A 72 7.52 11.13 10.41
N THR A 73 7.44 11.27 9.10
CA THR A 73 6.15 11.24 8.37
C THR A 73 5.53 9.84 8.42
N ALA A 74 6.34 8.78 8.27
CA ALA A 74 5.88 7.40 8.38
C ALA A 74 5.23 7.13 9.75
N GLN A 75 5.91 7.50 10.84
CA GLN A 75 5.39 7.36 12.20
C GLN A 75 4.08 8.13 12.44
N GLN A 76 3.95 9.33 11.86
CA GLN A 76 2.72 10.12 11.95
C GLN A 76 1.55 9.46 11.22
N ILE A 77 1.81 8.81 10.08
CA ILE A 77 0.79 8.06 9.33
C ILE A 77 0.42 6.78 10.09
N GLU A 78 1.40 6.03 10.59
CA GLU A 78 1.18 4.78 11.33
C GLU A 78 0.36 4.98 12.61
N SER A 79 0.51 6.14 13.26
CA SER A 79 -0.22 6.49 14.49
C SER A 79 -1.54 7.23 14.22
N TYR A 80 -1.92 7.49 12.97
CA TYR A 80 -3.13 8.23 12.65
C TYR A 80 -4.38 7.35 12.81
N PRO A 81 -5.28 7.65 13.77
CA PRO A 81 -6.43 6.80 14.04
C PRO A 81 -7.40 6.80 12.85
N GLU A 82 -8.01 5.64 12.59
CA GLU A 82 -9.13 5.45 11.65
C GLU A 82 -8.84 5.82 10.19
N GLN A 83 -7.58 6.05 9.80
CA GLN A 83 -7.23 6.49 8.44
C GLN A 83 -7.77 5.55 7.37
N SER A 84 -7.50 4.25 7.55
CA SER A 84 -7.85 3.19 6.61
C SER A 84 -9.35 2.97 6.53
N ASP A 85 -10.03 2.97 7.67
CA ASP A 85 -11.48 2.79 7.75
C ASP A 85 -12.24 3.94 7.07
N ARG A 86 -11.80 5.18 7.32
CA ARG A 86 -12.37 6.36 6.65
C ARG A 86 -12.12 6.31 5.15
N HIS A 87 -10.90 5.98 4.73
CA HIS A 87 -10.59 5.86 3.31
C HIS A 87 -11.46 4.82 2.60
N LEU A 88 -11.60 3.62 3.17
CA LEU A 88 -12.46 2.58 2.58
C LEU A 88 -13.94 3.00 2.57
N THR A 89 -14.40 3.70 3.61
CA THR A 89 -15.78 4.22 3.68
C THR A 89 -16.05 5.21 2.55
N GLU A 90 -15.14 6.16 2.30
CA GLU A 90 -15.30 7.14 1.21
C GLU A 90 -15.27 6.46 -0.17
N LEU A 91 -14.43 5.43 -0.38
CA LEU A 91 -14.44 4.67 -1.62
C LEU A 91 -15.79 3.99 -1.86
N LYS A 92 -16.40 3.42 -0.82
CA LYS A 92 -17.74 2.84 -0.90
C LYS A 92 -18.80 3.88 -1.23
N LEU A 93 -18.74 5.07 -0.63
CA LEU A 93 -19.67 6.16 -0.94
C LEU A 93 -19.58 6.61 -2.41
N ILE A 94 -18.39 6.59 -3.01
CA ILE A 94 -18.21 6.86 -4.44
C ILE A 94 -18.92 5.76 -5.27
N LEU A 95 -18.68 4.49 -4.95
CA LEU A 95 -19.31 3.36 -5.65
C LEU A 95 -20.84 3.37 -5.51
N ASP A 96 -21.35 3.70 -4.32
CA ASP A 96 -22.79 3.86 -4.06
C ASP A 96 -23.37 4.98 -4.93
N ALA A 97 -22.66 6.12 -5.06
CA ALA A 97 -23.08 7.24 -5.89
C ALA A 97 -23.04 6.93 -7.39
N GLU A 98 -22.14 6.05 -7.81
CA GLU A 98 -22.05 5.54 -9.19
C GLU A 98 -23.08 4.45 -9.50
N GLY A 99 -23.80 3.96 -8.48
CA GLY A 99 -24.78 2.89 -8.62
C GLY A 99 -24.15 1.51 -8.86
N ASP A 100 -22.92 1.29 -8.37
CA ASP A 100 -22.21 0.03 -8.51
C ASP A 100 -22.86 -1.07 -7.64
N PRO A 101 -23.07 -2.30 -8.17
CA PRO A 101 -23.72 -3.38 -7.44
C PRO A 101 -22.79 -4.14 -6.47
N TYR A 102 -21.62 -3.60 -6.09
CA TYR A 102 -20.62 -4.32 -5.26
C TYR A 102 -21.16 -4.90 -3.95
N ALA A 103 -22.28 -4.38 -3.42
CA ALA A 103 -22.87 -4.78 -2.15
C ALA A 103 -24.20 -5.56 -2.26
N THR A 104 -24.65 -5.92 -3.47
CA THR A 104 -25.94 -6.60 -3.73
C THR A 104 -25.82 -7.70 -4.76
#